data_AF-A0A0K1RW87-F1
#
_entry.id   AF-A0A0K1RW87-F1
#
_cell.length_a   1.000
_cell.length_b   1.000
_cell.length_c   1.000
_cell.angle_alpha   90.00
_cell.angle_beta   90.00
_cell.angle_gamma   90.00
#
_symmetry.space_group_name_H-M   'P 1'
#
loop_
_entity.id
_entity.type
_entity.pdbx_description
1 polymer ?
#
loop_
_entity_poly.entity_id
_entity_poly.type
_entity_poly.pdbx_seq_one_letter_code
_entity_poly.pdbx_strand_id
1 'polypeptide(L)'
;MVAMRGDRSRQSAKKLWASLPGVYRQCAVAYTDFWESYKTVIPSKRHRPVGKETGQTNPIERLNNTFRQRISRLVRESLSFSKKMENHVGEPFGI
;
A
#
# COMPACT_ATOMS: atom_id res chain seq x y z
N MET A 1 -4.14 -3.33 -11.58
CA MET A 1 -2.76 -3.04 -11.14
C MET A 1 -2.65 -3.42 -9.66
N VAL A 2 -1.63 -4.19 -9.30
CA VAL A 2 -1.54 -5.02 -8.08
C VAL A 2 -1.27 -4.18 -6.83
N ALA A 3 -2.07 -4.36 -5.76
CA ALA A 3 -1.84 -3.77 -4.45
C ALA A 3 -0.98 -4.70 -3.57
N MET A 4 0.17 -4.21 -3.12
CA MET A 4 0.86 -4.74 -1.94
C MET A 4 0.66 -3.75 -0.79
N ARG A 5 0.28 -4.27 0.37
CA ARG A 5 0.40 -3.55 1.65
C ARG A 5 1.87 -3.61 2.11
N GLY A 6 2.75 -3.03 1.30
CA GLY A 6 4.18 -2.92 1.59
C GLY A 6 4.48 -1.69 2.42
N ASP A 7 5.72 -1.62 2.91
CA ASP A 7 6.39 -0.47 3.56
C ASP A 7 6.38 0.86 2.76
N ARG A 8 5.72 0.88 1.58
CA ARG A 8 5.66 2.00 0.64
C ARG A 8 7.05 2.54 0.26
N SER A 9 8.08 1.71 0.42
CA SER A 9 9.44 2.08 0.06
C SER A 9 9.63 2.04 -1.44
N ARG A 10 10.63 2.78 -1.91
CA ARG A 10 11.06 2.73 -3.31
C ARG A 10 11.47 1.31 -3.72
N GLN A 11 12.12 0.57 -2.82
CA GLN A 11 12.59 -0.80 -3.06
C GLN A 11 11.41 -1.74 -3.32
N SER A 12 10.38 -1.67 -2.47
CA SER A 12 9.16 -2.46 -2.66
C SER A 12 8.39 -2.07 -3.92
N ALA A 13 8.31 -0.77 -4.23
CA ALA A 13 7.71 -0.30 -5.47
C ALA A 13 8.45 -0.82 -6.72
N LYS A 14 9.79 -0.86 -6.71
CA LYS A 14 10.59 -1.45 -7.80
C LYS A 14 10.30 -2.93 -7.99
N LYS A 15 10.26 -3.71 -6.90
CA LYS A 15 9.94 -5.14 -6.94
C LYS A 15 8.53 -5.38 -7.49
N LEU A 16 7.57 -4.57 -7.05
CA LEU A 16 6.19 -4.60 -7.55
C LEU A 16 6.13 -4.30 -9.05
N TRP A 17 6.84 -3.27 -9.52
CA TRP A 17 6.86 -2.95 -10.94
C TRP A 17 7.48 -4.08 -11.77
N ALA A 18 8.58 -4.67 -11.29
CA ALA A 18 9.27 -5.76 -11.96
C ALA A 18 8.45 -7.06 -12.03
N SER A 19 7.60 -7.33 -11.03
CA SER A 19 6.73 -8.51 -11.01
C SER A 19 5.57 -8.44 -12.01
N LEU A 20 5.28 -7.25 -12.55
CA LEU A 20 4.26 -7.12 -13.58
C LEU A 20 4.73 -7.75 -14.91
N PRO A 21 3.83 -8.44 -15.63
CA PRO A 21 4.10 -8.92 -16.98
C PRO A 21 4.66 -7.81 -17.88
N GLY A 22 5.61 -8.18 -18.75
CA GLY A 22 6.32 -7.23 -19.62
C GLY A 22 5.37 -6.35 -20.44
N VAL A 23 4.26 -6.92 -20.92
CA VAL A 23 3.21 -6.19 -21.66
C VAL A 23 2.63 -5.02 -20.88
N TYR A 24 2.40 -5.16 -19.57
CA TYR A 24 1.90 -4.05 -18.75
C TYR A 24 2.99 -3.01 -18.51
N ARG A 25 4.24 -3.45 -18.29
CA ARG A 25 5.38 -2.55 -18.21
C ARG A 25 5.68 -1.82 -19.52
N GLN A 26 5.18 -2.30 -20.66
CA GLN A 26 5.39 -1.72 -21.99
C GLN A 26 4.20 -0.92 -22.53
N CYS A 27 2.97 -1.16 -22.07
CA CYS A 27 1.79 -0.54 -22.68
C CYS A 27 0.83 0.10 -21.66
N ALA A 28 0.90 -0.27 -20.38
CA ALA A 28 -0.07 0.22 -19.41
C ALA A 28 0.20 1.67 -19.00
N VAL A 29 -0.88 2.44 -18.88
CA VAL A 29 -0.87 3.70 -18.15
C VAL A 29 -1.21 3.43 -16.69
N ALA A 30 -0.41 3.95 -15.79
CA ALA A 30 -0.55 3.75 -14.36
C ALA A 30 -1.15 4.99 -13.70
N TYR A 31 -2.36 4.84 -13.18
CA TYR A 31 -3.00 5.80 -12.30
C TYR A 31 -2.64 5.48 -10.86
N THR A 32 -2.01 6.43 -10.17
CA THR A 32 -1.58 6.25 -8.78
C THR A 32 -1.93 7.47 -7.95
N ASP A 33 -1.84 7.35 -6.63
CA ASP A 33 -1.78 8.51 -5.76
C ASP A 33 -0.44 9.26 -5.93
N PHE A 34 -0.29 10.37 -5.20
CA PHE A 34 0.89 11.25 -5.26
C PHE A 34 2.11 10.72 -4.49
N TRP A 35 2.18 9.42 -4.19
CA TRP A 35 3.28 8.87 -3.41
C TRP A 35 4.63 8.93 -4.14
N GLU A 36 5.67 9.39 -3.45
CA GLU A 36 6.98 9.73 -4.03
C GLU A 36 7.68 8.54 -4.67
N SER A 37 7.52 7.34 -4.09
CA SER A 37 8.12 6.13 -4.65
C SER A 37 7.67 5.85 -6.09
N TYR A 38 6.40 6.14 -6.43
CA TYR A 38 5.87 5.84 -7.77
C TYR A 38 6.47 6.73 -8.85
N LYS A 39 6.71 8.02 -8.56
CA LYS A 39 7.33 8.97 -9.50
C LYS A 39 8.67 8.48 -10.05
N THR A 40 9.41 7.73 -9.23
CA THR A 40 10.76 7.27 -9.56
C THR A 40 10.84 5.85 -10.09
N VAL A 41 9.74 5.10 -10.02
CA VAL A 41 9.68 3.69 -10.44
C VAL A 41 8.90 3.53 -11.74
N ILE A 42 7.82 4.29 -11.91
CA ILE A 42 6.97 4.24 -13.09
C ILE A 42 7.51 5.25 -14.11
N PRO A 43 7.67 4.88 -15.39
CA PRO A 43 8.10 5.82 -16.42
C PRO A 43 7.17 7.04 -16.52
N SER A 44 7.73 8.24 -16.54
CA SER A 44 6.98 9.52 -16.52
C SER A 44 5.91 9.63 -17.60
N LYS A 45 6.19 9.14 -18.82
CA LYS A 45 5.23 9.12 -19.94
C LYS A 45 3.94 8.33 -19.65
N ARG A 46 3.95 7.48 -18.62
CA ARG A 46 2.86 6.56 -18.28
C ARG A 46 2.35 6.72 -16.86
N HIS A 47 3.01 7.55 -16.06
CA HIS A 47 2.61 7.82 -14.71
C HIS A 47 1.60 8.97 -14.71
N ARG A 48 0.38 8.69 -14.25
CA ARG A 48 -0.67 9.69 -14.03
C ARG A 48 -1.01 9.74 -12.55
N PRO A 49 -0.31 10.57 -11.77
CA PRO A 49 -0.69 10.80 -10.38
C PRO A 49 -2.03 11.54 -10.37
N VAL A 50 -2.99 11.03 -9.60
CA VAL A 50 -4.35 11.56 -9.52
C VAL A 50 -4.80 11.72 -8.08
N GLY A 51 -5.65 12.73 -7.84
CA GLY A 51 -6.31 12.92 -6.56
C GLY A 51 -7.57 12.06 -6.43
N LYS A 52 -8.10 12.03 -5.20
CA LYS A 52 -9.28 11.23 -4.83
C LYS A 52 -10.53 11.65 -5.61
N GLU A 53 -10.61 12.92 -5.98
CA GLU A 53 -11.70 13.52 -6.75
C GLU A 53 -11.87 12.89 -8.14
N THR A 54 -10.83 12.28 -8.69
CA THR A 54 -10.88 11.67 -10.03
C THR A 54 -11.55 10.29 -10.05
N GLY A 55 -11.67 9.63 -8.90
CA GLY A 55 -12.20 8.27 -8.76
C GLY A 55 -11.37 7.16 -9.43
N GLN A 56 -10.24 7.48 -10.07
CA GLN A 56 -9.40 6.52 -10.81
C GLN A 56 -8.75 5.47 -9.87
N THR A 57 -8.56 5.80 -8.59
CA THR A 57 -8.02 4.89 -7.56
C THR A 57 -9.11 4.13 -6.79
N ASN A 58 -10.39 4.41 -7.02
CA ASN A 58 -11.49 3.76 -6.30
C ASN A 58 -11.48 2.22 -6.43
N PRO A 59 -11.18 1.62 -7.59
CA PRO A 59 -11.15 0.16 -7.70
C PRO A 59 -10.12 -0.49 -6.77
N ILE A 60 -8.94 0.12 -6.63
CA ILE A 60 -7.88 -0.42 -5.79
C ILE A 60 -8.16 -0.18 -4.29
N GLU A 61 -8.77 0.95 -3.95
CA GLU A 61 -9.22 1.25 -2.59
C GLU A 61 -10.32 0.27 -2.14
N ARG A 62 -11.29 -0.01 -3.02
CA ARG A 62 -12.33 -1.02 -2.78
C ARG A 62 -11.72 -2.40 -2.58
N LEU A 63 -10.79 -2.81 -3.44
CA LEU A 63 -10.09 -4.10 -3.30
C LEU A 63 -9.37 -4.21 -1.95
N ASN A 64 -8.64 -3.16 -1.57
CA ASN A 64 -7.96 -3.09 -0.27
C ASN A 64 -8.95 -3.19 0.90
N ASN A 65 -10.11 -2.56 0.77
CA ASN A 65 -11.17 -2.68 1.76
C ASN A 65 -11.72 -4.11 1.84
N THR A 66 -11.96 -4.77 0.70
CA THR A 66 -12.38 -6.18 0.67
C THR A 66 -11.35 -7.09 1.33
N PHE A 67 -10.05 -6.89 1.07
CA PHE A 67 -9.00 -7.65 1.73
C PHE A 67 -8.99 -7.44 3.25
N ARG A 68 -9.15 -6.21 3.74
CA ARG A 68 -9.27 -5.93 5.17
C ARG A 68 -10.48 -6.63 5.78
N GLN A 69 -11.63 -6.56 5.14
CA GLN A 69 -12.86 -7.17 5.66
C GLN A 69 -12.78 -8.70 5.68
N ARG A 70 -12.18 -9.33 4.67
CA ARG A 70 -12.10 -10.80 4.56
C ARG A 70 -10.93 -11.41 5.34
N ILE A 71 -9.83 -10.68 5.48
CA ILE A 71 -8.61 -11.17 6.13
C ILE A 71 -8.40 -10.37 7.41
N SER A 72 -9.01 -10.82 8.50
CA SER A 72 -8.95 -10.14 9.81
C SER A 72 -7.53 -9.93 10.35
N ARG A 73 -6.55 -10.73 9.88
CA ARG A 73 -5.12 -10.55 10.18
C ARG A 73 -4.51 -9.31 9.51
N LEU A 74 -5.08 -8.82 8.41
CA LEU A 74 -4.65 -7.55 7.79
C LEU A 74 -5.22 -6.34 8.53
N VAL A 75 -6.28 -6.47 9.32
CA VAL A 75 -6.83 -5.35 10.09
C VAL A 75 -6.07 -5.16 11.40
N ARG A 76 -5.55 -6.25 11.97
CA ARG A 76 -4.88 -6.23 13.27
C ARG A 76 -3.41 -5.81 13.15
N GLU A 77 -3.14 -4.53 13.36
CA GLU A 77 -2.12 -4.21 14.37
C GLU A 77 -2.84 -4.20 15.72
N SER A 78 -2.94 -5.37 16.35
CA SER A 78 -3.50 -5.44 17.69
C SER A 78 -2.46 -4.89 18.67
N LEU A 79 -2.75 -3.76 19.30
CA LEU A 79 -2.11 -3.32 20.56
C LEU A 79 -2.08 -4.48 21.60
N SER A 80 -3.04 -5.40 21.51
CA SER A 80 -3.34 -6.42 22.53
C SER A 80 -2.79 -7.83 22.31
N PHE A 81 -2.06 -8.14 21.23
CA PHE A 81 -1.54 -9.52 21.02
C PHE A 81 -0.08 -9.60 20.56
N SER A 82 0.73 -8.61 20.91
CA SER A 82 2.18 -8.79 20.86
C SER A 82 2.62 -9.55 22.10
N LYS A 83 3.34 -10.67 21.98
CA LYS A 83 4.06 -11.31 23.10
C LYS A 83 5.26 -10.47 23.60
N LYS A 84 5.24 -9.16 23.35
CA LYS A 84 6.19 -8.22 23.90
C LYS A 84 5.60 -7.70 25.20
N MET A 85 6.31 -7.96 26.29
CA MET A 85 5.93 -7.52 27.65
C MET A 85 5.67 -6.01 27.71
N GLU A 86 6.40 -5.23 26.91
CA GLU A 86 6.26 -3.77 26.77
C GLU A 86 4.82 -3.31 26.45
N ASN A 87 4.04 -4.10 25.71
CA ASN A 87 2.66 -3.76 25.35
C ASN A 87 1.62 -4.26 26.39
N HIS A 88 2.06 -5.02 27.39
CA HIS A 88 1.21 -5.56 28.47
C HIS A 88 1.44 -4.83 29.79
N VAL A 89 2.63 -4.27 29.98
CA VAL A 89 2.88 -3.29 31.03
C VAL A 89 2.29 -1.98 30.54
N GLY A 90 0.98 -1.79 30.76
CA GLY A 90 0.38 -0.45 30.68
C GLY A 90 1.23 0.50 31.50
N GLU A 91 1.46 1.71 30.97
CA GLU A 91 2.17 2.79 31.66
C GLU A 91 1.83 2.75 33.16
N PRO A 92 2.83 2.67 34.05
CA PRO A 92 2.55 2.95 35.44
C PRO A 92 2.06 4.40 35.48
N PHE A 93 0.77 4.56 35.82
CA PHE A 93 0.21 5.85 36.17
C PHE A 93 1.20 6.53 37.11
N GLY A 94 1.79 7.63 36.64
CA GLY A 94 2.60 8.50 37.48
C GLY A 94 1.73 9.03 38.61
N ILE A 95 2.01 8.54 39.81
CA ILE A 95 1.71 9.21 41.07
C ILE A 95 3.00 9.88 41.51
#